data_AF-A0A4U9WE60-F1
#
_entry.id   AF-A0A4U9WE60-F1
#
_cell.length_a   1.000
_cell.length_b   1.000
_cell.length_c   1.000
_cell.angle_alpha   90.00
_cell.angle_beta   90.00
_cell.angle_gamma   90.00
#
_symmetry.space_group_name_H-M   'P 1'
#
loop_
_entity.id
_entity.type
_entity.pdbx_description
1 polymer ?
#
loop_
_entity_poly.entity_id
_entity_poly.type
_entity_poly.pdbx_seq_one_letter_code
_entity_poly.pdbx_strand_id
1 'polypeptide(L)'
;MIDVMLLAAQCAPNISPQTLSAIVKVESSQNPYSIGVVDGYLVRQPKSKQEAIATAHALRQGGWNFSMGMAQINLHNLPKYNLSFDQVFEPCDNLRVAADIFNECYQRALAKLPTKREALLASYSCYYSGNFTRGFKPEGKNNTSYVDRILAVTLPSVVGDHSDTLAIPVISTRSTPKKTNERTTPSSKKIDQQSARVSYHDKVTRRGIKEFRGDE
;
A
#
# COMPACT_ATOMS: atom_id res chain seq x y z
N MET A 1 -23.63 14.08 -1.57
CA MET A 1 -22.35 13.33 -1.62
C MET A 1 -22.54 12.07 -0.79
N ILE A 2 -21.97 10.93 -1.17
CA ILE A 2 -22.09 9.69 -0.37
C ILE A 2 -21.05 9.77 0.75
N ASP A 3 -21.48 9.65 2.01
CA ASP A 3 -20.55 9.47 3.13
C ASP A 3 -20.10 7.99 3.17
N VAL A 4 -18.90 7.74 2.63
CA VAL A 4 -18.30 6.41 2.60
C VAL A 4 -17.83 5.96 3.98
N MET A 5 -17.54 6.87 4.91
CA MET A 5 -17.15 6.50 6.29
C MET A 5 -18.34 5.92 7.05
N LEU A 6 -19.49 6.60 7.00
CA LEU A 6 -20.73 6.11 7.59
C LEU A 6 -21.21 4.82 6.92
N LEU A 7 -21.18 4.78 5.57
CA LEU A 7 -21.63 3.61 4.81
C LEU A 7 -20.75 2.37 5.05
N ALA A 8 -19.43 2.55 5.15
CA ALA A 8 -18.51 1.46 5.49
C ALA A 8 -18.77 0.93 6.92
N ALA A 9 -19.00 1.82 7.90
CA ALA A 9 -19.33 1.42 9.26
C ALA A 9 -20.65 0.63 9.34
N GLN A 10 -21.65 0.98 8.50
CA GLN A 10 -22.94 0.29 8.46
C GLN A 10 -22.88 -1.06 7.72
N CYS A 11 -22.23 -1.11 6.55
CA CYS A 11 -22.34 -2.24 5.62
C CYS A 11 -21.09 -3.13 5.55
N ALA A 12 -20.01 -2.77 6.22
CA ALA A 12 -18.77 -3.55 6.32
C ALA A 12 -18.15 -3.49 7.74
N PRO A 13 -18.86 -3.91 8.80
CA PRO A 13 -18.38 -3.81 10.19
C PRO A 13 -17.18 -4.72 10.51
N ASN A 14 -16.75 -5.58 9.58
CA ASN A 14 -15.57 -6.44 9.69
C ASN A 14 -14.26 -5.77 9.25
N ILE A 15 -14.27 -4.49 8.86
CA ILE A 15 -13.07 -3.72 8.48
C ILE A 15 -13.11 -2.30 9.08
N SER A 16 -11.95 -1.65 9.20
CA SER A 16 -11.89 -0.22 9.53
C SER A 16 -12.57 0.62 8.42
N PRO A 17 -13.51 1.52 8.77
CA PRO A 17 -14.11 2.45 7.82
C PRO A 17 -13.07 3.34 7.12
N GLN A 18 -11.99 3.72 7.82
CA GLN A 18 -10.87 4.48 7.27
C GLN A 18 -10.16 3.69 6.16
N THR A 19 -9.87 2.40 6.39
CA THR A 19 -9.29 1.49 5.40
C THR A 19 -10.17 1.38 4.15
N LEU A 20 -11.47 1.13 4.33
CA LEU A 20 -12.38 0.92 3.21
C LEU A 20 -12.67 2.22 2.44
N SER A 21 -12.78 3.35 3.14
CA SER A 21 -12.92 4.68 2.53
C SER A 21 -11.69 5.07 1.70
N ALA A 22 -10.48 4.73 2.16
CA ALA A 22 -9.25 4.95 1.40
C ALA A 22 -9.20 4.09 0.12
N ILE A 23 -9.59 2.81 0.19
CA ILE A 23 -9.73 1.94 -0.99
C ILE A 23 -10.72 2.60 -1.98
N VAL A 24 -11.96 2.88 -1.56
CA VAL A 24 -12.99 3.50 -2.43
C VAL A 24 -12.53 4.82 -3.06
N LYS A 25 -11.76 5.63 -2.32
CA LYS A 25 -11.23 6.89 -2.83
C LYS A 25 -10.20 6.68 -3.95
N VAL A 26 -9.33 5.68 -3.83
CA VAL A 26 -8.33 5.32 -4.85
C VAL A 26 -8.95 4.57 -6.04
N GLU A 27 -9.90 3.67 -5.78
CA GLU A 27 -10.53 2.80 -6.80
C GLU A 27 -11.50 3.54 -7.73
N SER A 28 -12.31 4.46 -7.20
CA SER A 28 -13.39 5.10 -7.97
C SER A 28 -13.57 6.59 -7.73
N SER A 29 -12.80 7.18 -6.80
CA SER A 29 -13.13 8.49 -6.21
C SER A 29 -14.59 8.58 -5.71
N GLN A 30 -15.08 7.50 -5.10
CA GLN A 30 -16.44 7.37 -4.55
C GLN A 30 -17.57 7.28 -5.60
N ASN A 31 -17.28 6.97 -6.87
CA ASN A 31 -18.29 6.77 -7.91
C ASN A 31 -18.95 5.36 -7.82
N PRO A 32 -20.23 5.24 -7.46
CA PRO A 32 -20.92 3.94 -7.32
C PRO A 32 -21.13 3.21 -8.65
N TYR A 33 -21.02 3.90 -9.79
CA TYR A 33 -21.23 3.33 -11.12
C TYR A 33 -19.93 3.18 -11.92
N SER A 34 -18.78 3.25 -11.24
CA SER A 34 -17.45 3.12 -11.84
C SER A 34 -17.23 1.74 -12.47
N ILE A 35 -16.67 1.71 -13.68
CA ILE A 35 -16.22 0.50 -14.36
C ILE A 35 -14.79 0.71 -14.91
N GLY A 36 -13.83 -0.04 -14.36
CA GLY A 36 -12.46 -0.13 -14.86
C GLY A 36 -12.29 -1.38 -15.71
N VAL A 37 -11.75 -1.26 -16.92
CA VAL A 37 -11.50 -2.39 -17.83
C VAL A 37 -10.03 -2.78 -17.76
N VAL A 38 -9.73 -4.07 -17.66
CA VAL A 38 -8.33 -4.55 -17.68
C VAL A 38 -7.78 -4.42 -19.09
N ASP A 39 -6.60 -3.82 -19.22
CA ASP A 39 -5.93 -3.50 -20.49
C ASP A 39 -6.77 -2.67 -21.48
N GLY A 40 -7.74 -1.89 -20.96
CA GLY A 40 -8.62 -1.03 -21.76
C GLY A 40 -9.23 0.13 -20.95
N TYR A 41 -10.12 0.89 -21.58
CA TYR A 41 -10.89 1.94 -20.90
C TYR A 41 -12.21 2.23 -21.62
N LEU A 42 -13.20 2.73 -20.87
CA LEU A 42 -14.45 3.22 -21.44
C LEU A 42 -14.27 4.67 -21.94
N VAL A 43 -14.89 5.00 -23.09
CA VAL A 43 -14.89 6.37 -23.65
C VAL A 43 -15.48 7.39 -22.68
N ARG A 44 -16.44 6.97 -21.85
CA ARG A 44 -16.92 7.67 -20.66
C ARG A 44 -17.35 6.66 -19.60
N GLN A 45 -17.38 7.09 -18.34
CA GLN A 45 -18.02 6.31 -17.28
C GLN A 45 -19.56 6.34 -17.38
N PRO A 46 -20.26 5.32 -16.85
CA PRO A 46 -21.71 5.36 -16.65
C PRO A 46 -22.15 6.51 -15.75
N LYS A 47 -23.36 7.04 -16.01
CA LYS A 47 -24.02 8.09 -15.22
C LYS A 47 -25.17 7.58 -14.35
N SER A 48 -25.61 6.34 -14.56
CA SER A 48 -26.66 5.68 -13.77
C SER A 48 -26.37 4.19 -13.59
N LYS A 49 -27.05 3.57 -12.61
CA LYS A 49 -27.01 2.12 -12.40
C LYS A 49 -27.41 1.34 -13.65
N GLN A 50 -28.41 1.81 -14.39
CA GLN A 50 -28.88 1.18 -15.63
C GLN A 50 -27.83 1.24 -16.74
N GLU A 51 -27.15 2.38 -16.93
CA GLU A 51 -26.01 2.44 -17.86
C GLU A 51 -24.88 1.49 -17.43
N ALA A 52 -24.61 1.38 -16.12
CA ALA A 52 -23.54 0.54 -15.59
C ALA A 52 -23.83 -0.97 -15.79
N ILE A 53 -25.06 -1.41 -15.51
CA ILE A 53 -25.53 -2.78 -15.77
C ILE A 53 -25.45 -3.10 -17.26
N ALA A 54 -25.98 -2.24 -18.14
CA ALA A 54 -25.92 -2.45 -19.58
C ALA A 54 -24.47 -2.52 -20.09
N THR A 55 -23.59 -1.65 -19.59
CA THR A 55 -22.15 -1.67 -19.91
C THR A 55 -21.48 -2.97 -19.44
N ALA A 56 -21.78 -3.44 -18.23
CA ALA A 56 -21.25 -4.69 -17.69
C ALA A 56 -21.70 -5.92 -18.49
N HIS A 57 -22.96 -5.94 -18.96
CA HIS A 57 -23.44 -6.97 -19.90
C HIS A 57 -22.69 -6.94 -21.23
N ALA A 58 -22.50 -5.77 -21.84
CA ALA A 58 -21.76 -5.63 -23.10
C ALA A 58 -20.29 -6.06 -22.96
N LEU A 59 -19.61 -5.65 -21.88
CA LEU A 59 -18.23 -6.06 -21.61
C LEU A 59 -18.10 -7.57 -21.40
N ARG A 60 -19.02 -8.20 -20.66
CA ARG A 60 -19.05 -9.67 -20.47
C ARG A 60 -19.30 -10.41 -21.79
N GLN A 61 -20.20 -9.91 -22.64
CA GLN A 61 -20.44 -10.49 -23.97
C GLN A 61 -19.22 -10.35 -24.90
N GLY A 62 -18.48 -9.23 -24.79
CA GLY A 62 -17.22 -9.00 -25.50
C GLY A 62 -16.00 -9.73 -24.91
N GLY A 63 -16.16 -10.57 -23.89
CA GLY A 63 -15.07 -11.35 -23.28
C GLY A 63 -14.09 -10.54 -22.42
N TRP A 64 -14.42 -9.31 -22.04
CA TRP A 64 -13.53 -8.43 -21.28
C TRP A 64 -13.42 -8.85 -19.80
N ASN A 65 -12.24 -8.66 -19.22
CA ASN A 65 -12.02 -8.63 -17.78
C ASN A 65 -12.17 -7.18 -17.29
N PHE A 66 -12.97 -6.95 -16.24
CA PHE A 66 -13.28 -5.62 -15.73
C PHE A 66 -13.75 -5.64 -14.27
N SER A 67 -13.71 -4.49 -13.63
CA SER A 67 -14.09 -4.25 -12.24
C SER A 67 -15.24 -3.24 -12.12
N MET A 68 -16.02 -3.33 -11.05
CA MET A 68 -17.33 -2.66 -10.92
C MET A 68 -17.56 -2.00 -9.55
N GLY A 69 -18.23 -0.86 -9.59
CA GLY A 69 -18.72 -0.13 -8.42
C GLY A 69 -17.65 0.63 -7.65
N MET A 70 -18.02 1.20 -6.50
CA MET A 70 -17.19 2.17 -5.77
C MET A 70 -15.86 1.63 -5.24
N ALA A 71 -15.76 0.32 -5.00
CA ALA A 71 -14.55 -0.38 -4.58
C ALA A 71 -13.96 -1.29 -5.67
N GLN A 72 -14.42 -1.19 -6.92
CA GLN A 72 -13.90 -1.90 -8.10
C GLN A 72 -13.80 -3.44 -7.93
N ILE A 73 -14.92 -4.06 -7.56
CA ILE A 73 -15.04 -5.52 -7.46
C ILE A 73 -14.89 -6.14 -8.86
N ASN A 74 -13.85 -6.94 -9.05
CA ASN A 74 -13.56 -7.60 -10.32
C ASN A 74 -14.61 -8.68 -10.69
N LEU A 75 -14.91 -8.79 -11.99
CA LEU A 75 -15.81 -9.79 -12.60
C LEU A 75 -15.60 -11.22 -12.07
N HIS A 76 -14.36 -11.66 -11.88
CA HIS A 76 -14.05 -13.01 -11.44
C HIS A 76 -14.42 -13.28 -9.96
N ASN A 77 -14.64 -12.24 -9.15
CA ASN A 77 -15.10 -12.39 -7.77
C ASN A 77 -16.62 -12.59 -7.64
N LEU A 78 -17.43 -12.12 -8.61
CA LEU A 78 -18.90 -12.14 -8.52
C LEU A 78 -19.49 -13.54 -8.19
N PRO A 79 -19.04 -14.65 -8.80
CA PRO A 79 -19.54 -15.98 -8.47
C PRO A 79 -19.24 -16.41 -7.03
N LYS A 80 -18.06 -16.07 -6.50
CA LYS A 80 -17.60 -16.43 -5.15
C LYS A 80 -18.45 -15.78 -4.06
N TYR A 81 -18.92 -14.56 -4.29
CA TYR A 81 -19.74 -13.80 -3.32
C TYR A 81 -21.24 -13.79 -3.67
N ASN A 82 -21.64 -14.52 -4.72
CA ASN A 82 -23.01 -14.56 -5.26
C ASN A 82 -23.61 -13.18 -5.60
N LEU A 83 -22.85 -12.34 -6.32
CA LEU A 83 -23.32 -11.03 -6.78
C LEU A 83 -23.74 -11.05 -8.25
N SER A 84 -24.95 -10.56 -8.51
CA SER A 84 -25.39 -10.11 -9.83
C SER A 84 -24.76 -8.77 -10.24
N PHE A 85 -24.90 -8.39 -11.50
CA PHE A 85 -24.54 -7.04 -11.96
C PHE A 85 -25.41 -5.94 -11.35
N ASP A 86 -26.62 -6.22 -10.89
CA ASP A 86 -27.44 -5.23 -10.21
C ASP A 86 -26.88 -4.92 -8.80
N GLN A 87 -26.55 -5.98 -8.05
CA GLN A 87 -26.02 -5.90 -6.69
C GLN A 87 -24.61 -5.29 -6.62
N VAL A 88 -23.73 -5.55 -7.59
CA VAL A 88 -22.37 -5.00 -7.56
C VAL A 88 -22.32 -3.48 -7.74
N PHE A 89 -23.41 -2.84 -8.21
CA PHE A 89 -23.55 -1.39 -8.21
C PHE A 89 -24.39 -0.85 -7.03
N GLU A 90 -24.93 -1.70 -6.14
CA GLU A 90 -25.42 -1.24 -4.84
C GLU A 90 -24.24 -0.91 -3.93
N PRO A 91 -24.20 0.29 -3.33
CA PRO A 91 -23.08 0.71 -2.49
C PRO A 91 -22.76 -0.28 -1.35
N CYS A 92 -23.77 -0.78 -0.64
CA CYS A 92 -23.56 -1.66 0.52
C CYS A 92 -23.06 -3.08 0.15
N ASP A 93 -23.59 -3.71 -0.90
CA ASP A 93 -23.08 -5.00 -1.35
C ASP A 93 -21.65 -4.88 -1.92
N ASN A 94 -21.36 -3.77 -2.63
CA ASN A 94 -20.02 -3.49 -3.13
C ASN A 94 -19.00 -3.30 -1.98
N LEU A 95 -19.35 -2.54 -0.94
CA LEU A 95 -18.51 -2.35 0.25
C LEU A 95 -18.32 -3.63 1.08
N ARG A 96 -19.37 -4.42 1.28
CA ARG A 96 -19.32 -5.70 1.98
C ARG A 96 -18.32 -6.66 1.32
N VAL A 97 -18.44 -6.85 0.00
CA VAL A 97 -17.54 -7.72 -0.76
C VAL A 97 -16.10 -7.19 -0.78
N ALA A 98 -15.90 -5.87 -0.86
CA ALA A 98 -14.57 -5.28 -0.76
C ALA A 98 -13.91 -5.57 0.59
N ALA A 99 -14.65 -5.46 1.69
CA ALA A 99 -14.16 -5.80 3.02
C ALA A 99 -13.82 -7.29 3.16
N ASP A 100 -14.64 -8.18 2.60
CA ASP A 100 -14.39 -9.62 2.63
C ASP A 100 -13.14 -10.01 1.81
N ILE A 101 -12.95 -9.43 0.62
CA ILE A 101 -11.73 -9.61 -0.21
C ILE A 101 -10.50 -9.09 0.54
N PHE A 102 -10.59 -7.90 1.13
CA PHE A 102 -9.47 -7.31 1.87
C PHE A 102 -9.10 -8.15 3.11
N ASN A 103 -10.10 -8.62 3.86
CA ASN A 103 -9.88 -9.46 5.03
C ASN A 103 -9.25 -10.82 4.65
N GLU A 104 -9.66 -11.44 3.53
CA GLU A 104 -8.98 -12.65 3.02
C GLU A 104 -7.51 -12.37 2.63
N CYS A 105 -7.25 -11.23 1.99
CA CYS A 105 -5.88 -10.78 1.74
C CYS A 105 -5.08 -10.60 3.05
N TYR A 106 -5.69 -10.02 4.10
CA TYR A 106 -5.06 -9.77 5.39
C TYR A 106 -4.79 -11.05 6.18
N GLN A 107 -5.71 -12.01 6.24
CA GLN A 107 -5.45 -13.30 6.89
C GLN A 107 -4.33 -14.08 6.17
N ARG A 108 -4.32 -14.09 4.82
CA ARG A 108 -3.25 -14.71 4.03
C ARG A 108 -1.90 -14.00 4.17
N ALA A 109 -1.89 -12.70 4.53
CA ALA A 109 -0.69 -11.92 4.75
C ALA A 109 -0.14 -12.08 6.18
N LEU A 110 -1.02 -12.08 7.20
CA LEU A 110 -0.67 -12.37 8.60
C LEU A 110 -0.01 -13.75 8.76
N ALA A 111 -0.43 -14.73 7.96
CA ALA A 111 0.18 -16.07 7.93
C ALA A 111 1.60 -16.13 7.33
N LYS A 112 2.15 -15.02 6.82
CA LYS A 112 3.45 -14.99 6.10
C LYS A 112 4.38 -13.83 6.43
N LEU A 113 3.91 -12.78 7.11
CA LEU A 113 4.67 -11.54 7.34
C LEU A 113 4.83 -11.26 8.84
N PRO A 114 6.00 -10.80 9.31
CA PRO A 114 6.32 -10.78 10.73
C PRO A 114 5.58 -9.70 11.54
N THR A 115 5.08 -8.63 10.90
CA THR A 115 4.26 -7.60 11.58
C THR A 115 2.88 -7.41 10.96
N LYS A 116 1.91 -7.03 11.81
CA LYS A 116 0.57 -6.59 11.39
C LYS A 116 0.61 -5.41 10.41
N ARG A 117 1.65 -4.55 10.48
CA ARG A 117 1.83 -3.41 9.56
C ARG A 117 2.19 -3.88 8.16
N GLU A 118 3.16 -4.79 8.02
CA GLU A 118 3.50 -5.37 6.71
C GLU A 118 2.32 -6.16 6.14
N ALA A 119 1.62 -6.93 6.98
CA ALA A 119 0.41 -7.65 6.57
C ALA A 119 -0.67 -6.69 6.03
N LEU A 120 -0.91 -5.55 6.68
CA LEU A 120 -1.84 -4.52 6.21
C LEU A 120 -1.42 -3.92 4.86
N LEU A 121 -0.14 -3.56 4.70
CA LEU A 121 0.38 -2.99 3.44
C LEU A 121 0.34 -4.01 2.29
N ALA A 122 0.71 -5.25 2.57
CA ALA A 122 0.58 -6.37 1.63
C ALA A 122 -0.89 -6.65 1.25
N SER A 123 -1.84 -6.37 2.15
CA SER A 123 -3.27 -6.53 1.88
C SER A 123 -3.78 -5.54 0.83
N TYR A 124 -3.31 -4.28 0.85
CA TYR A 124 -3.61 -3.33 -0.23
C TYR A 124 -3.04 -3.80 -1.58
N SER A 125 -1.79 -4.32 -1.61
CA SER A 125 -1.23 -4.93 -2.83
C SER A 125 -2.07 -6.12 -3.31
N CYS A 126 -2.53 -6.96 -2.39
CA CYS A 126 -3.31 -8.15 -2.68
C CYS A 126 -4.74 -7.81 -3.15
N TYR A 127 -5.36 -6.77 -2.59
CA TYR A 127 -6.64 -6.24 -3.06
C TYR A 127 -6.53 -5.78 -4.52
N TYR A 128 -5.51 -4.98 -4.82
CA TYR A 128 -5.24 -4.44 -6.16
C TYR A 128 -4.88 -5.50 -7.21
N SER A 129 -4.18 -6.58 -6.83
CA SER A 129 -3.48 -7.44 -7.80
C SER A 129 -3.38 -8.93 -7.45
N GLY A 130 -4.14 -9.40 -6.46
CA GLY A 130 -4.16 -10.79 -5.99
C GLY A 130 -2.88 -11.26 -5.25
N ASN A 131 -1.82 -10.44 -5.20
CA ASN A 131 -0.51 -10.81 -4.66
C ASN A 131 0.12 -9.70 -3.78
N PHE A 132 1.08 -10.08 -2.93
CA PHE A 132 1.67 -9.21 -1.92
C PHE A 132 2.80 -8.27 -2.40
N THR A 133 3.13 -8.21 -3.70
CA THR A 133 4.27 -7.38 -4.18
C THR A 133 3.92 -6.36 -5.28
N ARG A 134 3.00 -6.66 -6.19
CA ARG A 134 2.75 -5.81 -7.37
C ARG A 134 2.19 -4.42 -7.02
N GLY A 135 1.41 -4.28 -5.96
CA GLY A 135 0.88 -2.99 -5.50
C GLY A 135 1.90 -2.05 -4.88
N PHE A 136 3.12 -2.52 -4.57
CA PHE A 136 4.27 -1.69 -4.16
C PHE A 136 5.11 -1.22 -5.36
N LYS A 137 4.82 -1.67 -6.59
CA LYS A 137 5.55 -1.25 -7.78
C LYS A 137 4.94 0.05 -8.34
N PRO A 138 5.73 1.09 -8.64
CA PRO A 138 5.27 2.29 -9.31
C PRO A 138 4.60 2.02 -10.66
N GLU A 139 3.61 2.83 -11.01
CA GLU A 139 2.87 2.70 -12.27
C GLU A 139 2.24 4.02 -12.74
N GLY A 140 1.72 4.01 -13.98
CA GLY A 140 0.99 5.13 -14.57
C GLY A 140 1.87 6.37 -14.82
N LYS A 141 1.23 7.46 -15.25
CA LYS A 141 1.93 8.71 -15.63
C LYS A 141 2.64 9.40 -14.46
N ASN A 142 2.20 9.15 -13.23
CA ASN A 142 2.71 9.80 -12.03
C ASN A 142 3.78 8.95 -11.31
N ASN A 143 4.07 7.73 -11.78
CA ASN A 143 5.06 6.82 -11.20
C ASN A 143 4.89 6.60 -9.68
N THR A 144 3.66 6.35 -9.23
CA THR A 144 3.32 6.01 -7.83
C THR A 144 2.78 4.60 -7.74
N SER A 145 3.05 3.88 -6.64
CA SER A 145 2.47 2.55 -6.42
C SER A 145 1.03 2.63 -5.89
N TYR A 146 0.30 1.53 -5.95
CA TYR A 146 -1.05 1.46 -5.36
C TYR A 146 -1.01 1.71 -3.84
N VAL A 147 -0.03 1.13 -3.15
CA VAL A 147 0.14 1.29 -1.70
C VAL A 147 0.44 2.75 -1.34
N ASP A 148 1.23 3.47 -2.14
CA ASP A 148 1.49 4.91 -1.92
C ASP A 148 0.21 5.74 -2.06
N ARG A 149 -0.64 5.44 -3.07
CA ARG A 149 -1.91 6.14 -3.28
C ARG A 149 -2.89 5.92 -2.12
N ILE A 150 -2.95 4.71 -1.57
CA ILE A 150 -3.72 4.43 -0.36
C ILE A 150 -3.15 5.19 0.84
N LEU A 151 -1.83 5.13 1.05
CA LEU A 151 -1.18 5.81 2.18
C LEU A 151 -1.42 7.32 2.14
N ALA A 152 -1.32 7.96 0.98
CA ALA A 152 -1.62 9.37 0.77
C ALA A 152 -3.08 9.78 1.03
N VAL A 153 -4.02 8.83 1.12
CA VAL A 153 -5.40 9.08 1.56
C VAL A 153 -5.61 8.77 3.05
N THR A 154 -4.91 7.78 3.59
CA THR A 154 -5.03 7.40 5.02
C THR A 154 -4.24 8.28 5.98
N LEU A 155 -3.12 8.86 5.52
CA LEU A 155 -2.41 9.89 6.26
C LEU A 155 -3.26 11.16 6.26
N PRO A 156 -3.35 11.90 7.38
CA PRO A 156 -3.84 13.26 7.32
C PRO A 156 -3.00 14.04 6.32
N SER A 157 -3.63 14.77 5.41
CA SER A 157 -2.94 15.83 4.69
C SER A 157 -2.37 16.77 5.75
N VAL A 158 -1.04 16.80 5.89
CA VAL A 158 -0.35 17.94 6.52
C VAL A 158 -0.45 19.09 5.53
N VAL A 159 -1.67 19.64 5.42
CA VAL A 159 -1.88 20.95 4.82
C VAL A 159 -1.04 21.89 5.64
N GLY A 160 -0.15 22.65 4.99
CA GLY A 160 0.88 23.45 5.65
C GLY A 160 0.33 24.68 6.36
N ASP A 161 -0.50 24.50 7.39
CA ASP A 161 -0.58 25.45 8.49
C ASP A 161 0.63 25.20 9.40
N HIS A 162 1.79 25.70 8.98
CA HIS A 162 3.03 25.67 9.76
C HIS A 162 2.94 26.66 10.94
N SER A 163 2.01 26.42 11.85
CA SER A 163 2.19 26.78 13.25
C SER A 163 3.15 25.78 13.90
N ASP A 164 4.38 25.73 13.36
CA ASP A 164 5.54 25.13 14.00
C ASP A 164 5.81 25.93 15.29
N THR A 165 5.09 25.56 16.35
CA THR A 165 5.26 26.13 17.69
C THR A 165 6.50 25.50 18.33
N LEU A 166 7.65 25.70 17.67
CA LEU A 166 8.97 25.37 18.18
C LEU A 166 9.16 26.16 19.48
N ALA A 167 9.29 25.44 20.59
CA ALA A 167 9.44 26.04 21.90
C ALA A 167 10.69 26.96 21.91
N ILE A 168 10.49 28.23 22.28
CA ILE A 168 11.56 29.23 22.32
C ILE A 168 12.63 28.75 23.32
N PRO A 169 13.89 28.51 22.89
CA PRO A 169 14.92 28.00 23.78
C PRO A 169 15.35 29.09 24.78
N VAL A 170 15.36 28.73 26.07
CA VAL A 170 15.76 29.65 27.14
C VAL A 170 17.27 29.86 27.14
N ILE A 171 17.72 31.05 26.73
CA ILE A 171 19.09 31.48 26.92
C ILE A 171 19.29 31.87 28.40
N SER A 172 19.98 31.02 29.15
CA SER A 172 20.30 31.29 30.57
C SER A 172 21.42 32.33 30.69
N THR A 173 21.13 33.45 31.33
CA THR A 173 22.12 34.48 31.72
C THR A 173 22.72 34.24 33.11
N ARG A 174 22.44 33.09 33.76
CA ARG A 174 23.01 32.76 35.08
C ARG A 174 24.52 32.53 34.96
N SER A 175 25.30 33.43 35.54
CA SER A 175 26.74 33.29 35.66
C SER A 175 27.10 32.05 36.50
N THR A 176 27.84 31.12 35.91
CA THR A 176 28.35 29.94 36.62
C THR A 176 29.45 30.34 37.60
N PRO A 177 29.38 29.95 38.89
CA PRO A 177 30.43 30.28 39.85
C PRO A 177 31.77 29.66 39.48
N LYS A 178 32.82 30.50 39.47
CA LYS A 178 34.19 30.13 39.11
C LYS A 178 34.86 29.33 40.23
N LYS A 179 35.24 28.08 39.94
CA LYS A 179 36.35 27.36 40.60
C LYS A 179 37.38 27.04 39.51
N THR A 180 38.40 27.88 39.32
CA THR A 180 39.65 28.00 40.11
C THR A 180 40.67 26.94 39.67
N ASN A 181 41.83 27.45 39.23
CA ASN A 181 42.89 26.74 38.53
C ASN A 181 43.36 25.44 39.19
N GLU A 182 43.75 24.49 38.34
CA GLU A 182 45.10 23.92 38.45
C GLU A 182 45.86 24.08 37.11
N ARG A 183 47.17 23.86 37.10
CA ARG A 183 48.10 24.66 36.28
C ARG A 183 49.07 23.81 35.42
N THR A 184 48.98 23.98 34.09
CA THR A 184 50.04 23.88 33.05
C THR A 184 51.05 22.73 33.16
N THR A 185 51.22 21.82 32.19
CA THR A 185 51.81 22.11 30.86
C THR A 185 51.51 21.05 29.79
N PRO A 186 51.65 21.39 28.49
CA PRO A 186 51.61 20.44 27.38
C PRO A 186 53.00 19.95 26.96
N SER A 187 53.08 18.76 26.33
CA SER A 187 53.94 18.55 25.15
C SER A 187 53.53 17.30 24.37
N SER A 188 53.90 17.26 23.09
CA SER A 188 53.61 16.17 22.16
C SER A 188 54.77 15.17 22.03
N LYS A 189 54.46 13.94 21.62
CA LYS A 189 55.33 13.14 20.73
C LYS A 189 54.55 12.00 20.05
N LYS A 190 54.90 11.74 18.78
CA LYS A 190 54.50 10.55 17.99
C LYS A 190 55.59 9.47 18.11
N ILE A 191 55.30 8.31 17.50
CA ILE A 191 56.09 7.09 17.22
C ILE A 191 55.43 5.93 17.98
N ASP A 192 54.56 5.11 17.39
CA ASP A 192 54.59 4.33 16.11
C ASP A 192 55.41 3.03 16.21
N GLN A 193 54.68 1.90 16.26
CA GLN A 193 55.07 0.49 16.12
C GLN A 193 53.89 -0.38 16.64
N GLN A 194 53.60 -1.59 16.17
CA GLN A 194 53.74 -2.17 14.82
C GLN A 194 52.82 -3.42 14.70
N SER A 195 52.43 -3.77 13.47
CA SER A 195 52.05 -5.13 13.01
C SER A 195 51.10 -6.03 13.85
N ALA A 196 49.92 -6.29 13.28
CA ALA A 196 49.37 -7.65 13.18
C ALA A 196 48.62 -7.82 11.85
N ARG A 197 49.00 -8.78 11.01
CA ARG A 197 48.36 -9.13 9.73
C ARG A 197 48.12 -10.64 9.67
N VAL A 198 46.87 -11.05 9.45
CA VAL A 198 46.49 -12.38 8.93
C VAL A 198 45.29 -12.15 7.99
N SER A 199 45.50 -11.76 6.73
CA SER A 199 45.72 -12.68 5.59
C SER A 199 44.56 -13.67 5.36
N TYR A 200 43.49 -13.20 4.72
CA TYR A 200 42.49 -14.08 4.10
C TYR A 200 42.99 -14.46 2.70
N HIS A 201 43.15 -15.75 2.40
CA HIS A 201 43.78 -16.20 1.17
C HIS A 201 42.76 -16.87 0.24
N ASP A 202 42.52 -16.26 -0.93
CA ASP A 202 41.69 -16.81 -1.99
C ASP A 202 42.39 -17.99 -2.71
N LYS A 203 41.59 -18.98 -3.15
CA LYS A 203 41.98 -20.07 -4.06
C LYS A 203 40.79 -20.61 -4.88
N VAL A 204 40.54 -19.97 -6.02
CA VAL A 204 39.74 -20.55 -7.11
C VAL A 204 40.47 -21.76 -7.74
N THR A 205 39.75 -22.86 -7.99
CA THR A 205 40.14 -23.89 -8.99
C THR A 205 38.91 -24.34 -9.80
N ARG A 206 39.11 -24.90 -11.01
CA ARG A 206 38.10 -25.08 -12.07
C ARG A 206 37.68 -26.55 -12.33
N ARG A 207 36.56 -26.71 -13.06
CA ARG A 207 36.04 -27.93 -13.74
C ARG A 207 35.35 -28.96 -12.80
N GLY A 208 34.27 -29.64 -13.20
CA GLY A 208 33.40 -29.47 -14.37
C GLY A 208 32.62 -30.74 -14.78
N ILE A 209 31.55 -30.56 -15.56
CA ILE A 209 30.80 -31.57 -16.35
C ILE A 209 30.02 -32.66 -15.55
N LYS A 210 28.68 -32.61 -15.57
CA LYS A 210 27.84 -33.62 -16.26
C LYS A 210 26.37 -33.22 -16.41
N GLU A 211 25.69 -33.92 -17.31
CA GLU A 211 24.37 -33.65 -17.89
C GLU A 211 23.45 -34.87 -17.70
N PHE A 212 22.24 -34.64 -17.17
CA PHE A 212 21.05 -35.50 -17.16
C PHE A 212 19.88 -34.56 -16.81
N ARG A 213 18.78 -34.36 -17.56
CA ARG A 213 18.12 -35.00 -18.72
C ARG A 213 17.15 -36.15 -18.41
N GLY A 214 15.86 -35.82 -18.51
CA GLY A 214 14.68 -36.69 -18.58
C GLY A 214 14.13 -37.17 -17.23
N ASP A 215 12.84 -37.51 -17.10
CA ASP A 215 11.63 -37.24 -17.93
C ASP A 215 10.38 -37.52 -17.04
N GLU A 216 9.16 -37.40 -17.61
CA GLU A 216 7.82 -37.54 -17.00
C GLU A 216 7.23 -36.30 -16.27
#